data_AF-A0A6N7XSS3-F1
#
_entry.id   AF-A0A6N7XSS3-F1
#
_cell.length_a   1.000
_cell.length_b   1.000
_cell.length_c   1.000
_cell.angle_alpha   90.00
_cell.angle_beta   90.00
_cell.angle_gamma   90.00
#
_symmetry.space_group_name_H-M   'P 1'
#
loop_
_entity.id
_entity.type
_entity.pdbx_description
1 polymer ?
#
loop_
_entity_poly.entity_id
_entity_poly.type
_entity_poly.pdbx_seq_one_letter_code
_entity_poly.pdbx_strand_id
1 'polypeptide(L)'
;MLKSYGIRQVLNKKVFFILIVVIVFVCISELNNLKLEDFNNRNISELKHSTSMNNSKGSLERTISIYRKGEKEVPYFRLAIKNSEIAIENIEQGNYIEAYRYEMMVRILDLNLYSHLEQREYIESVARPIWEDISPDTEYPDNNGEEFDFYSGSSPNSHTDFKYWLTHLQYLYTCYTLGIPYVEDHSANNMVFLYKIMDKVIPVSIILFILLLTYDTVSEEHRIHISRNVLSQPFKRHTYLRKKIISNIVAIVPSMIITIILICIFTGIYTDSHSLKMPILTTNNQWTEFYHNGMDIEKKQDSKIFGSDNLGPTFVNKRDLVTNLFDKVVYLPFWEVLLIYSLEMLLFIIFILSVTIYISAMTNKKSISIGVSVGIIGGLYLVHKYFPKIPNPLLALETRNIISGASNFTLLSLTLIQVASILVVVLVGNYLFNRKDISY
;
A
#
# COMPACT_ATOMS: atom_id res chain seq x y z
N MET A 1 34.53 21.78 1.88
CA MET A 1 35.07 21.31 0.58
C MET A 1 34.56 19.93 0.15
N LEU A 2 34.81 18.83 0.89
CA LEU A 2 34.34 17.48 0.49
C LEU A 2 32.80 17.33 0.33
N LYS A 3 32.00 17.98 1.19
CA LYS A 3 30.52 17.93 1.13
C LYS A 3 29.93 18.52 -0.16
N SER A 4 30.40 19.70 -0.60
CA SER A 4 29.85 20.33 -1.83
C SER A 4 30.42 19.70 -3.11
N TYR A 5 31.62 19.12 -3.04
CA TYR A 5 32.25 18.41 -4.16
C TYR A 5 31.52 17.10 -4.47
N GLY A 6 31.19 16.30 -3.45
CA GLY A 6 30.48 15.02 -3.62
C GLY A 6 29.08 15.18 -4.23
N ILE A 7 28.32 16.18 -3.79
CA ILE A 7 26.96 16.45 -4.31
C ILE A 7 27.02 16.87 -5.78
N ARG A 8 27.91 17.81 -6.13
CA ARG A 8 28.04 18.32 -7.51
C ARG A 8 28.53 17.23 -8.48
N GLN A 9 29.39 16.32 -8.01
CA GLN A 9 29.86 15.19 -8.80
C GLN A 9 28.75 14.16 -9.08
N VAL A 10 27.82 13.95 -8.15
CA VAL A 10 26.68 13.04 -8.37
C VAL A 10 25.68 13.63 -9.37
N LEU A 11 25.29 14.90 -9.19
CA LEU A 11 24.25 15.55 -10.00
C LEU A 11 24.67 15.84 -11.45
N ASN A 12 25.96 16.10 -11.70
CA ASN A 12 26.46 16.43 -13.05
C ASN A 12 26.65 15.20 -13.97
N LYS A 13 26.31 14.00 -13.52
CA LYS A 13 26.51 12.77 -14.31
C LYS A 13 25.42 12.64 -15.37
N LYS A 14 25.81 12.36 -16.62
CA LYS A 14 24.86 12.02 -17.69
C LYS A 14 23.94 10.84 -17.31
N VAL A 15 24.48 9.88 -16.56
CA VAL A 15 23.73 8.71 -16.06
C VAL A 15 22.59 9.11 -15.12
N PHE A 16 22.76 10.17 -14.32
CA PHE A 16 21.72 10.68 -13.44
C PHE A 16 20.47 11.13 -14.22
N PHE A 17 20.68 11.92 -15.28
CA PHE A 17 19.60 12.38 -16.15
C PHE A 17 18.91 11.22 -16.88
N ILE A 18 19.69 10.27 -17.43
CA ILE A 18 19.14 9.07 -18.10
C ILE A 18 18.23 8.30 -17.13
N LEU A 19 18.64 8.15 -15.87
CA LEU A 19 17.88 7.41 -14.88
C LEU A 19 16.56 8.10 -14.53
N ILE A 20 16.56 9.43 -14.38
CA ILE A 20 15.33 10.21 -14.21
C ILE A 20 14.39 9.99 -15.41
N VAL A 21 14.89 10.07 -16.64
CA VAL A 21 14.08 9.87 -17.85
C VAL A 21 13.47 8.46 -17.90
N VAL A 22 14.24 7.43 -17.54
CA VAL A 22 13.74 6.04 -17.49
C VAL A 22 12.62 5.91 -16.44
N ILE A 23 12.79 6.47 -15.24
CA ILE A 23 11.76 6.44 -14.21
C ILE A 23 10.50 7.16 -14.68
N VAL A 24 10.64 8.35 -15.27
CA VAL A 24 9.51 9.10 -15.82
C VAL A 24 8.77 8.27 -16.88
N PHE A 25 9.48 7.58 -17.78
CA PHE A 25 8.86 6.74 -18.79
C PHE A 25 8.09 5.55 -18.19
N VAL A 26 8.66 4.88 -17.19
CA VAL A 26 7.99 3.80 -16.45
C VAL A 26 6.73 4.33 -15.75
N CYS A 27 6.83 5.48 -15.09
CA CYS A 27 5.69 6.12 -14.44
C CYS A 27 4.59 6.54 -15.42
N ILE A 28 4.93 7.04 -16.61
CA ILE A 28 3.94 7.34 -17.66
C ILE A 28 3.25 6.06 -18.14
N SER A 29 3.99 4.96 -18.29
CA SER A 29 3.41 3.67 -18.65
C SER A 29 2.41 3.18 -17.61
N GLU A 30 2.76 3.23 -16.32
CA GLU A 30 1.85 2.86 -15.22
C GLU A 30 0.61 3.76 -15.16
N LEU A 31 0.77 5.06 -15.42
CA LEU A 31 -0.35 6.00 -15.45
C LEU A 31 -1.33 5.68 -16.59
N ASN A 32 -0.81 5.34 -17.77
CA ASN A 32 -1.66 4.95 -18.90
C ASN A 32 -2.43 3.65 -18.61
N ASN A 33 -1.78 2.68 -17.97
CA ASN A 33 -2.45 1.45 -17.53
C ASN A 33 -3.58 1.76 -16.55
N LEU A 34 -3.34 2.61 -15.55
CA LEU A 34 -4.35 3.00 -14.58
C LEU A 34 -5.55 3.70 -15.24
N LYS A 35 -5.32 4.58 -16.22
CA LYS A 35 -6.41 5.22 -16.97
C LYS A 35 -7.26 4.23 -17.78
N LEU A 36 -6.62 3.21 -18.35
CA LEU A 36 -7.35 2.15 -19.06
C LEU A 36 -8.19 1.32 -18.09
N GLU A 37 -7.67 1.01 -16.91
CA GLU A 37 -8.42 0.32 -15.85
C GLU A 37 -9.62 1.15 -15.37
N ASP A 38 -9.43 2.45 -15.12
CA ASP A 38 -10.51 3.35 -14.71
C ASP A 38 -11.63 3.41 -15.75
N PHE A 39 -11.26 3.58 -17.03
CA PHE A 39 -12.22 3.63 -18.13
C PHE A 39 -13.05 2.34 -18.24
N ASN A 40 -12.42 1.18 -18.02
CA ASN A 40 -13.09 -0.12 -18.13
C ASN A 40 -13.98 -0.45 -16.93
N ASN A 41 -13.76 0.17 -15.76
CA ASN A 41 -14.40 -0.22 -14.50
C ASN A 41 -15.24 0.89 -13.84
N ARG A 42 -15.48 2.01 -14.54
CA ARG A 42 -16.06 3.27 -14.01
C ARG A 42 -17.43 3.19 -13.31
N ASN A 43 -18.08 2.03 -13.23
CA ASN A 43 -19.48 1.87 -12.80
C ASN A 43 -19.70 0.91 -11.60
N ILE A 44 -18.67 0.41 -10.91
CA ILE A 44 -18.81 -0.93 -10.29
C ILE A 44 -18.96 -0.96 -8.75
N SER A 45 -18.44 -0.02 -7.94
CA SER A 45 -18.39 -0.27 -6.48
C SER A 45 -19.02 0.75 -5.52
N GLU A 46 -18.97 2.07 -5.77
CA GLU A 46 -19.41 3.04 -4.75
C GLU A 46 -20.90 2.92 -4.36
N LEU A 47 -21.80 2.72 -5.34
CA LEU A 47 -23.24 2.52 -5.14
C LEU A 47 -23.70 1.12 -5.53
N LYS A 48 -22.85 0.12 -5.34
CA LYS A 48 -23.12 -1.25 -5.79
C LYS A 48 -24.41 -1.81 -5.18
N HIS A 49 -24.69 -1.56 -3.90
CA HIS A 49 -25.88 -2.11 -3.25
C HIS A 49 -27.13 -1.37 -3.72
N SER A 50 -27.10 -0.03 -3.77
CA SER A 50 -28.22 0.75 -4.31
C SER A 50 -28.55 0.40 -5.76
N THR A 51 -27.54 0.23 -6.61
CA THR A 51 -27.69 -0.19 -8.01
C THR A 51 -28.28 -1.60 -8.10
N SER A 52 -27.78 -2.54 -7.31
CA SER A 52 -28.28 -3.91 -7.29
C SER A 52 -29.72 -3.99 -6.78
N MET A 53 -30.06 -3.19 -5.76
CA MET A 53 -31.40 -3.08 -5.19
C MET A 53 -32.39 -2.55 -6.23
N ASN A 54 -32.04 -1.47 -6.93
CA ASN A 54 -32.91 -0.87 -7.95
C ASN A 54 -33.11 -1.80 -9.16
N ASN A 55 -32.04 -2.46 -9.62
CA ASN A 55 -32.12 -3.46 -10.69
C ASN A 55 -32.98 -4.68 -10.30
N SER A 56 -33.04 -5.01 -9.02
CA SER A 56 -33.80 -6.16 -8.49
C SER A 56 -35.21 -5.79 -8.03
N LYS A 57 -35.61 -4.51 -8.10
CA LYS A 57 -36.85 -3.96 -7.54
C LYS A 57 -38.08 -4.77 -7.91
N GLY A 58 -38.28 -5.08 -9.20
CA GLY A 58 -39.46 -5.84 -9.64
C GLY A 58 -39.50 -7.29 -9.12
N SER A 59 -38.34 -7.94 -8.97
CA SER A 59 -38.24 -9.29 -8.37
C SER A 59 -38.47 -9.25 -6.86
N LEU A 60 -37.93 -8.24 -6.19
CA LEU A 60 -38.07 -8.02 -4.76
C LEU A 60 -39.52 -7.67 -4.39
N GLU A 61 -40.18 -6.78 -5.15
CA GLU A 61 -41.60 -6.43 -4.97
C GLU A 61 -42.51 -7.65 -5.10
N ARG A 62 -42.24 -8.52 -6.08
CA ARG A 62 -42.96 -9.80 -6.23
C ARG A 62 -42.73 -10.69 -5.01
N THR A 63 -41.51 -10.78 -4.49
CA THR A 63 -41.19 -11.60 -3.32
C THR A 63 -41.86 -11.07 -2.05
N ILE A 64 -41.83 -9.75 -1.84
CA ILE A 64 -42.52 -9.06 -0.74
C ILE A 64 -44.04 -9.33 -0.77
N SER A 65 -44.64 -9.37 -1.97
CA SER A 65 -46.07 -9.67 -2.11
C SER A 65 -46.47 -11.09 -1.67
N ILE A 66 -45.53 -12.04 -1.74
CA ILE A 66 -45.71 -13.43 -1.28
C ILE A 66 -45.64 -13.49 0.25
N TYR A 67 -44.64 -12.83 0.85
CA TYR A 67 -44.47 -12.77 2.31
C TYR A 67 -45.62 -12.02 3.01
N ARG A 68 -46.14 -10.96 2.40
CA ARG A 68 -47.33 -10.24 2.90
C ARG A 68 -48.60 -11.09 3.00
N LYS A 69 -48.74 -12.15 2.20
CA LYS A 69 -49.88 -13.07 2.31
C LYS A 69 -49.77 -14.02 3.52
N GLY A 70 -48.58 -14.12 4.13
CA GLY A 70 -48.31 -14.95 5.31
C GLY A 70 -48.17 -14.17 6.62
N GLU A 71 -48.76 -12.97 6.73
CA GLU A 71 -48.80 -12.10 7.93
C GLU A 71 -47.49 -11.43 8.39
N LYS A 72 -46.32 -11.71 7.77
CA LYS A 72 -45.07 -11.00 8.07
C LYS A 72 -44.81 -9.88 7.05
N GLU A 73 -45.14 -8.65 7.40
CA GLU A 73 -44.61 -7.48 6.71
C GLU A 73 -43.13 -7.33 7.09
N VAL A 74 -42.25 -7.23 6.09
CA VAL A 74 -40.83 -6.94 6.33
C VAL A 74 -40.65 -5.42 6.19
N PRO A 75 -40.63 -4.65 7.30
CA PRO A 75 -40.71 -3.19 7.27
C PRO A 75 -39.54 -2.52 6.53
N TYR A 76 -38.39 -3.19 6.48
CA TYR A 76 -37.13 -2.58 6.03
C TYR A 76 -36.88 -2.63 4.51
N PHE A 77 -37.59 -3.47 3.76
CA PHE A 77 -37.39 -3.54 2.29
C PHE A 77 -37.80 -2.25 1.57
N ARG A 78 -38.96 -1.70 1.93
CA ARG A 78 -39.42 -0.44 1.31
C ARG A 78 -38.50 0.71 1.65
N LEU A 79 -37.95 0.70 2.87
CA LEU A 79 -36.96 1.66 3.31
C LEU A 79 -35.66 1.52 2.51
N ALA A 80 -35.19 0.29 2.27
CA ALA A 80 -33.99 0.02 1.46
C ALA A 80 -34.16 0.49 0.01
N ILE A 81 -35.30 0.20 -0.63
CA ILE A 81 -35.59 0.67 -2.00
C ILE A 81 -35.61 2.21 -2.03
N LYS A 82 -36.33 2.86 -1.10
CA LYS A 82 -36.40 4.32 -1.03
C LYS A 82 -35.01 4.94 -0.86
N ASN A 83 -34.20 4.42 0.07
CA ASN A 83 -32.85 4.92 0.29
C ASN A 83 -31.95 4.68 -0.94
N SER A 84 -32.12 3.56 -1.66
CA SER A 84 -31.36 3.29 -2.89
C SER A 84 -31.66 4.30 -4.01
N GLU A 85 -32.92 4.69 -4.16
CA GLU A 85 -33.33 5.72 -5.13
C GLU A 85 -32.73 7.08 -4.77
N ILE A 86 -32.79 7.46 -3.49
CA ILE A 86 -32.21 8.72 -3.00
C ILE A 86 -30.68 8.72 -3.14
N ALA A 87 -30.00 7.60 -2.90
CA ALA A 87 -28.56 7.49 -3.07
C ALA A 87 -28.13 7.75 -4.52
N ILE A 88 -28.84 7.15 -5.48
CA ILE A 88 -28.59 7.33 -6.92
C ILE A 88 -28.90 8.78 -7.34
N GLU A 89 -30.01 9.35 -6.88
CA GLU A 89 -30.35 10.74 -7.19
C GLU A 89 -29.27 11.72 -6.68
N ASN A 90 -28.75 11.51 -5.46
CA ASN A 90 -27.71 12.36 -4.89
C ASN A 90 -26.39 12.26 -5.65
N ILE A 91 -25.99 11.06 -6.11
CA ILE A 91 -24.75 10.93 -6.90
C ILE A 91 -24.87 11.62 -8.26
N GLU A 92 -26.03 11.52 -8.91
CA GLU A 92 -26.30 12.20 -10.19
C GLU A 92 -26.26 13.73 -10.04
N GLN A 93 -26.63 14.24 -8.86
CA GLN A 93 -26.55 15.66 -8.49
C GLN A 93 -25.15 16.08 -8.01
N GLY A 94 -24.18 15.16 -7.93
CA GLY A 94 -22.82 15.40 -7.44
C GLY A 94 -22.68 15.51 -5.92
N ASN A 95 -23.73 15.17 -5.17
CA ASN A 95 -23.75 15.16 -3.70
C ASN A 95 -23.35 13.79 -3.14
N TYR A 96 -22.06 13.45 -3.29
CA TYR A 96 -21.54 12.14 -2.89
C TYR A 96 -21.67 11.85 -1.39
N ILE A 97 -21.61 12.87 -0.52
CA ILE A 97 -21.73 12.67 0.94
C ILE A 97 -23.12 12.13 1.30
N GLU A 98 -24.19 12.75 0.79
CA GLU A 98 -25.53 12.22 1.00
C GLU A 98 -25.72 10.89 0.26
N ALA A 99 -25.15 10.72 -0.95
CA ALA A 99 -25.20 9.43 -1.64
C ALA A 99 -24.61 8.29 -0.77
N TYR A 100 -23.46 8.52 -0.13
CA TYR A 100 -22.81 7.55 0.76
C TYR A 100 -23.63 7.30 2.03
N ARG A 101 -24.23 8.35 2.59
CA ARG A 101 -25.15 8.22 3.73
C ARG A 101 -26.27 7.23 3.42
N TYR A 102 -26.98 7.42 2.30
CA TYR A 102 -28.09 6.54 1.92
C TYR A 102 -27.61 5.15 1.47
N GLU A 103 -26.48 5.03 0.77
CA GLU A 103 -25.88 3.73 0.44
C GLU A 103 -25.52 2.93 1.70
N MET A 104 -24.96 3.57 2.73
CA MET A 104 -24.69 2.91 4.02
C MET A 104 -25.98 2.43 4.68
N MET A 105 -27.05 3.23 4.64
CA MET A 105 -28.36 2.81 5.13
C MET A 105 -28.85 1.56 4.37
N VAL A 106 -28.75 1.53 3.05
CA VAL A 106 -29.11 0.35 2.23
C VAL A 106 -28.29 -0.88 2.64
N ARG A 107 -26.97 -0.73 2.78
CA ARG A 107 -26.07 -1.83 3.20
C ARG A 107 -26.43 -2.40 4.57
N ILE A 108 -26.74 -1.54 5.55
CA ILE A 108 -27.12 -1.96 6.90
C ILE A 108 -28.46 -2.69 6.89
N LEU A 109 -29.44 -2.18 6.12
CA LEU A 109 -30.73 -2.85 5.94
C LEU A 109 -30.57 -4.22 5.29
N ASP A 110 -29.73 -4.35 4.26
CA ASP A 110 -29.41 -5.62 3.62
C ASP A 110 -28.71 -6.59 4.58
N LEU A 111 -27.70 -6.13 5.33
CA LEU A 111 -27.01 -6.95 6.33
C LEU A 111 -27.99 -7.53 7.35
N ASN A 112 -28.89 -6.71 7.89
CA ASN A 112 -29.85 -7.15 8.88
C ASN A 112 -30.92 -8.08 8.29
N LEU A 113 -31.34 -7.82 7.06
CA LEU A 113 -32.31 -8.63 6.34
C LEU A 113 -31.83 -10.07 6.11
N TYR A 114 -30.54 -10.25 5.79
CA TYR A 114 -29.99 -11.59 5.50
C TYR A 114 -29.35 -12.27 6.72
N SER A 115 -29.16 -11.55 7.84
CA SER A 115 -28.45 -12.08 9.01
C SER A 115 -29.27 -13.06 9.86
N HIS A 116 -28.60 -14.13 10.30
CA HIS A 116 -29.08 -15.00 11.38
C HIS A 116 -28.66 -14.47 12.76
N LEU A 117 -29.29 -14.96 13.83
CA LEU A 117 -29.03 -14.51 15.22
C LEU A 117 -27.56 -14.62 15.61
N GLU A 118 -26.87 -15.70 15.21
CA GLU A 118 -25.44 -15.91 15.49
C GLU A 118 -24.54 -14.84 14.84
N GLN A 119 -25.02 -14.23 13.75
CA GLN A 119 -24.25 -13.26 12.97
C GLN A 119 -24.41 -11.83 13.48
N ARG A 120 -25.50 -11.56 14.21
CA ARG A 120 -25.81 -10.23 14.74
C ARG A 120 -24.80 -9.73 15.76
N GLU A 121 -24.21 -10.63 16.54
CA GLU A 121 -23.21 -10.27 17.55
C GLU A 121 -22.10 -9.40 16.95
N TYR A 122 -21.55 -9.80 15.80
CA TYR A 122 -20.48 -9.03 15.14
C TYR A 122 -21.02 -7.99 14.15
N ILE A 123 -22.20 -8.19 13.54
CA ILE A 123 -22.80 -7.18 12.64
C ILE A 123 -23.18 -5.93 13.43
N GLU A 124 -23.92 -6.07 14.52
CA GLU A 124 -24.43 -4.94 15.29
C GLU A 124 -23.29 -4.14 15.93
N SER A 125 -22.21 -4.80 16.36
CA SER A 125 -21.03 -4.13 16.91
C SER A 125 -20.40 -3.10 15.97
N VAL A 126 -20.59 -3.26 14.66
CA VAL A 126 -20.07 -2.37 13.62
C VAL A 126 -21.19 -1.51 13.01
N ALA A 127 -22.31 -2.11 12.64
CA ALA A 127 -23.38 -1.45 11.89
C ALA A 127 -24.23 -0.51 12.75
N ARG A 128 -24.47 -0.84 14.03
CA ARG A 128 -25.32 -0.01 14.92
C ARG A 128 -24.68 1.36 15.19
N PRO A 129 -23.39 1.48 15.58
CA PRO A 129 -22.75 2.78 15.73
C PRO A 129 -22.76 3.62 14.45
N ILE A 130 -22.56 2.99 13.28
CA ILE A 130 -22.61 3.68 11.98
C ILE A 130 -24.03 4.19 11.70
N TRP A 131 -25.06 3.38 11.93
CA TRP A 131 -26.45 3.77 11.73
C TRP A 131 -26.86 4.95 12.61
N GLU A 132 -26.55 4.89 13.90
CA GLU A 132 -26.88 5.92 14.89
C GLU A 132 -26.22 7.27 14.54
N ASP A 133 -25.05 7.25 13.91
CA ASP A 133 -24.37 8.46 13.42
C ASP A 133 -25.04 9.02 12.14
N ILE A 134 -25.34 8.18 11.16
CA ILE A 134 -25.87 8.62 9.85
C ILE A 134 -27.39 8.85 9.85
N SER A 135 -28.11 8.28 10.82
CA SER A 135 -29.57 8.33 10.94
C SER A 135 -30.01 8.41 12.41
N PRO A 136 -29.64 9.48 13.15
CA PRO A 136 -29.89 9.59 14.59
C PRO A 136 -31.38 9.61 14.95
N ASP A 137 -32.24 10.05 14.02
CA ASP A 137 -33.69 10.16 14.23
C ASP A 137 -34.44 8.87 13.86
N THR A 138 -33.75 7.84 13.36
CA THR A 138 -34.36 6.58 12.95
C THR A 138 -33.86 5.44 13.83
N GLU A 139 -34.79 4.66 14.40
CA GLU A 139 -34.44 3.46 15.16
C GLU A 139 -33.62 2.48 14.30
N TYR A 140 -32.64 1.83 14.93
CA TYR A 140 -31.78 0.86 14.26
C TYR A 140 -32.59 -0.33 13.76
N PRO A 141 -32.43 -0.76 12.49
CA PRO A 141 -33.27 -1.76 11.88
C PRO A 141 -32.88 -3.20 12.28
N ASP A 142 -32.98 -3.56 13.58
CA ASP A 142 -32.63 -4.90 14.11
C ASP A 142 -33.73 -5.96 13.97
N ASN A 143 -34.74 -5.71 13.15
CA ASN A 143 -35.83 -6.67 12.93
C ASN A 143 -36.58 -7.08 14.21
N ASN A 144 -36.60 -6.25 15.26
CA ASN A 144 -37.20 -6.59 16.56
C ASN A 144 -36.65 -7.90 17.15
N GLY A 145 -35.41 -8.27 16.81
CA GLY A 145 -34.82 -9.55 17.22
C GLY A 145 -35.26 -10.77 16.40
N GLU A 146 -36.07 -10.62 15.35
CA GLU A 146 -36.51 -11.75 14.51
C GLU A 146 -35.57 -12.02 13.33
N GLU A 147 -35.36 -13.30 13.00
CA GLU A 147 -34.70 -13.70 11.74
C GLU A 147 -35.66 -13.63 10.55
N PHE A 148 -35.15 -13.13 9.43
CA PHE A 148 -35.81 -13.24 8.14
C PHE A 148 -34.97 -14.15 7.25
N ASP A 149 -35.46 -15.36 6.98
CA ASP A 149 -34.82 -16.29 6.04
C ASP A 149 -35.17 -15.89 4.60
N PHE A 150 -34.54 -14.81 4.12
CA PHE A 150 -34.70 -14.35 2.75
C PHE A 150 -33.60 -14.90 1.86
N TYR A 151 -33.89 -15.99 1.15
CA TYR A 151 -32.97 -16.55 0.18
C TYR A 151 -33.01 -15.74 -1.14
N SER A 152 -31.94 -15.00 -1.44
CA SER A 152 -31.72 -14.42 -2.77
C SER A 152 -30.43 -14.98 -3.37
N GLY A 153 -30.35 -15.12 -4.70
CA GLY A 153 -29.11 -15.59 -5.35
C GLY A 153 -27.89 -14.70 -5.09
N SER A 154 -28.10 -13.50 -4.51
CA SER A 154 -27.11 -12.48 -4.17
C SER A 154 -26.93 -12.26 -2.66
N SER A 155 -27.61 -13.01 -1.79
CA SER A 155 -27.49 -12.84 -0.33
C SER A 155 -26.12 -13.30 0.17
N PRO A 156 -25.59 -12.67 1.24
CA PRO A 156 -24.46 -13.24 1.98
C PRO A 156 -24.90 -14.59 2.54
N ASN A 157 -24.20 -15.67 2.17
CA ASN A 157 -24.59 -17.03 2.55
C ASN A 157 -23.64 -17.63 3.60
N SER A 158 -22.68 -16.85 4.09
CA SER A 158 -21.69 -17.30 5.06
C SER A 158 -21.23 -16.17 5.98
N HIS A 159 -20.77 -16.54 7.18
CA HIS A 159 -20.05 -15.64 8.10
C HIS A 159 -18.94 -14.85 7.40
N THR A 160 -18.25 -15.49 6.46
CA THR A 160 -17.17 -14.86 5.67
C THR A 160 -17.69 -13.73 4.79
N ASP A 161 -18.89 -13.88 4.21
CA ASP A 161 -19.50 -12.87 3.37
C ASP A 161 -19.97 -11.66 4.19
N PHE A 162 -20.61 -11.89 5.33
CA PHE A 162 -21.05 -10.81 6.23
C PHE A 162 -19.88 -9.97 6.72
N LYS A 163 -18.85 -10.60 7.27
CA LYS A 163 -17.65 -9.87 7.73
C LYS A 163 -16.97 -9.12 6.60
N TYR A 164 -16.93 -9.69 5.39
CA TYR A 164 -16.41 -8.97 4.22
C TYR A 164 -17.24 -7.73 3.89
N TRP A 165 -18.57 -7.83 3.88
CA TRP A 165 -19.46 -6.68 3.65
C TRP A 165 -19.31 -5.61 4.73
N LEU A 166 -19.12 -6.02 5.99
CA LEU A 166 -18.81 -5.09 7.08
C LEU A 166 -17.51 -4.31 6.85
N THR A 167 -16.45 -4.94 6.32
CA THR A 167 -15.22 -4.19 5.98
C THR A 167 -15.45 -3.15 4.88
N HIS A 168 -16.31 -3.44 3.89
CA HIS A 168 -16.71 -2.46 2.87
C HIS A 168 -17.59 -1.34 3.42
N LEU A 169 -18.46 -1.65 4.39
CA LEU A 169 -19.26 -0.66 5.11
C LEU A 169 -18.34 0.28 5.92
N GLN A 170 -17.37 -0.26 6.66
CA GLN A 170 -16.39 0.52 7.42
C GLN A 170 -15.56 1.43 6.52
N TYR A 171 -15.14 0.93 5.35
CA TYR A 171 -14.42 1.75 4.36
C TYR A 171 -15.28 2.91 3.85
N LEU A 172 -16.54 2.64 3.45
CA LEU A 172 -17.47 3.68 2.99
C LEU A 172 -17.74 4.72 4.08
N TYR A 173 -17.94 4.28 5.32
CA TYR A 173 -18.12 5.14 6.48
C TYR A 173 -16.88 6.02 6.75
N THR A 174 -15.68 5.46 6.55
CA THR A 174 -14.43 6.23 6.63
C THR A 174 -14.37 7.32 5.56
N CYS A 175 -14.77 7.03 4.32
CA CYS A 175 -14.86 8.05 3.26
C CYS A 175 -15.89 9.14 3.59
N TYR A 176 -17.05 8.75 4.12
CA TYR A 176 -18.12 9.65 4.56
C TYR A 176 -17.65 10.61 5.65
N THR A 177 -17.10 10.09 6.74
CA THR A 177 -16.61 10.89 7.88
C THR A 177 -15.46 11.84 7.51
N LEU A 178 -14.61 11.43 6.56
CA LEU A 178 -13.53 12.26 6.04
C LEU A 178 -13.98 13.27 4.98
N GLY A 179 -15.22 13.16 4.48
CA GLY A 179 -15.76 14.02 3.42
C GLY A 179 -14.98 13.92 2.12
N ILE A 180 -14.56 12.70 1.74
CA ILE A 180 -13.80 12.45 0.50
C ILE A 180 -14.58 11.54 -0.45
N PRO A 181 -14.35 11.64 -1.76
CA PRO A 181 -14.88 10.68 -2.72
C PRO A 181 -14.39 9.27 -2.42
N TYR A 182 -15.24 8.28 -2.65
CA TYR A 182 -14.88 6.88 -2.63
C TYR A 182 -13.80 6.63 -3.68
N VAL A 183 -12.73 5.93 -3.28
CA VAL A 183 -11.60 5.65 -4.15
C VAL A 183 -11.42 4.16 -4.33
N GLU A 184 -11.41 3.72 -5.58
CA GLU A 184 -11.18 2.33 -6.01
C GLU A 184 -9.73 2.15 -6.46
N ASP A 185 -9.27 0.91 -6.54
CA ASP A 185 -7.91 0.57 -6.96
C ASP A 185 -7.63 0.92 -8.43
N HIS A 186 -8.67 0.99 -9.26
CA HIS A 186 -8.57 1.42 -10.64
C HIS A 186 -8.85 2.91 -10.83
N SER A 187 -9.24 3.66 -9.78
CA SER A 187 -9.52 5.10 -9.93
C SER A 187 -8.29 5.84 -10.44
N ALA A 188 -8.42 6.50 -11.59
CA ALA A 188 -7.34 7.27 -12.20
C ALA A 188 -7.12 8.59 -11.46
N ASN A 189 -6.36 8.55 -10.37
CA ASN A 189 -5.93 9.74 -9.64
C ASN A 189 -4.48 9.64 -9.14
N ASN A 190 -3.93 10.79 -8.75
CA ASN A 190 -2.55 10.90 -8.27
C ASN A 190 -2.23 10.07 -7.01
N MET A 191 -3.19 9.87 -6.10
CA MET A 191 -2.98 9.12 -4.85
C MET A 191 -2.95 7.61 -5.10
N VAL A 192 -3.90 7.08 -5.87
CA VAL A 192 -3.91 5.66 -6.30
C VAL A 192 -2.68 5.36 -7.14
N PHE A 193 -2.31 6.27 -8.06
CA PHE A 193 -1.09 6.14 -8.83
C PHE A 193 0.15 6.03 -7.92
N LEU A 194 0.30 6.94 -6.96
CA LEU A 194 1.42 6.91 -6.01
C LEU A 194 1.43 5.60 -5.21
N TYR A 195 0.26 5.16 -4.74
CA TYR A 195 0.10 3.89 -4.03
C TYR A 195 0.49 2.68 -4.89
N LYS A 196 0.19 2.68 -6.20
CA LYS A 196 0.57 1.58 -7.11
C LYS A 196 2.08 1.48 -7.32
N ILE A 197 2.78 2.60 -7.40
CA ILE A 197 4.22 2.62 -7.68
C ILE A 197 5.11 2.32 -6.46
N MET A 198 4.55 2.25 -5.24
CA MET A 198 5.27 2.04 -3.99
C MET A 198 5.99 0.67 -3.87
N ASP A 199 5.40 -0.46 -4.27
CA ASP A 199 6.09 -1.76 -4.09
C ASP A 199 7.08 -2.11 -5.21
N LYS A 200 6.96 -1.48 -6.39
CA LYS A 200 7.72 -1.91 -7.57
C LYS A 200 8.67 -0.83 -8.07
N VAL A 201 8.14 0.32 -8.44
CA VAL A 201 8.91 1.34 -9.16
C VAL A 201 9.86 2.05 -8.20
N ILE A 202 9.37 2.52 -7.04
CA ILE A 202 10.20 3.30 -6.10
C ILE A 202 11.38 2.47 -5.56
N PRO A 203 11.21 1.26 -5.00
CA PRO A 203 12.31 0.50 -4.42
C PRO A 203 13.33 0.04 -5.47
N VAL A 204 12.89 -0.35 -6.66
CA VAL A 204 13.81 -0.68 -7.77
C VAL A 204 14.58 0.56 -8.23
N SER A 205 13.91 1.72 -8.29
CA SER A 205 14.57 2.99 -8.60
C SER A 205 15.65 3.33 -7.57
N ILE A 206 15.41 3.11 -6.27
CA ILE A 206 16.41 3.26 -5.21
C ILE A 206 17.67 2.44 -5.51
N ILE A 207 17.49 1.14 -5.81
CA ILE A 207 18.61 0.23 -6.10
C ILE A 207 19.40 0.74 -7.32
N LEU A 208 18.71 1.10 -8.41
CA LEU A 208 19.34 1.60 -9.63
C LEU A 208 20.09 2.92 -9.40
N PHE A 209 19.47 3.88 -8.69
CA PHE A 209 20.10 5.15 -8.32
C PHE A 209 21.38 4.91 -7.53
N ILE A 210 21.33 4.05 -6.52
CA ILE A 210 22.47 3.79 -5.66
C ILE A 210 23.59 3.09 -6.45
N LEU A 211 23.29 2.01 -7.17
CA LEU A 211 24.30 1.28 -7.93
C LEU A 211 24.97 2.21 -8.96
N LEU A 212 24.19 2.93 -9.77
CA LEU A 212 24.77 3.70 -10.88
C LEU A 212 25.52 4.95 -10.40
N LEU A 213 25.02 5.65 -9.38
CA LEU A 213 25.64 6.91 -8.94
C LEU A 213 26.81 6.70 -7.97
N THR A 214 26.69 5.74 -7.06
CA THR A 214 27.69 5.52 -6.00
C THR A 214 28.99 4.99 -6.58
N TYR A 215 28.91 4.10 -7.57
CA TYR A 215 30.09 3.46 -8.16
C TYR A 215 31.05 4.42 -8.85
N ASP A 216 30.49 5.40 -9.55
CA ASP A 216 31.29 6.44 -10.15
C ASP A 216 32.00 7.29 -9.10
N THR A 217 31.41 7.56 -7.93
CA THR A 217 32.07 8.42 -6.93
C THR A 217 33.22 7.77 -6.18
N VAL A 218 33.17 6.46 -5.92
CA VAL A 218 34.23 5.75 -5.17
C VAL A 218 35.34 5.28 -6.12
N SER A 219 34.97 4.78 -7.30
CA SER A 219 35.97 4.35 -8.30
C SER A 219 36.75 5.52 -8.88
N GLU A 220 36.13 6.69 -9.06
CA GLU A 220 36.81 7.87 -9.62
C GLU A 220 37.80 8.49 -8.60
N GLU A 221 37.50 8.45 -7.30
CA GLU A 221 38.43 8.80 -6.23
C GLU A 221 39.60 7.82 -6.09
N HIS A 222 39.40 6.54 -6.45
CA HIS A 222 40.48 5.58 -6.57
C HIS A 222 41.36 5.87 -7.78
N ARG A 223 40.76 6.13 -8.95
CA ARG A 223 41.46 6.47 -10.20
C ARG A 223 42.28 7.76 -10.08
N ILE A 224 41.79 8.77 -9.38
CA ILE A 224 42.46 10.08 -9.22
C ILE A 224 43.43 10.08 -8.02
N HIS A 225 43.64 8.93 -7.34
CA HIS A 225 44.46 8.82 -6.12
C HIS A 225 44.05 9.78 -4.98
N ILE A 226 42.85 10.35 -5.00
CA ILE A 226 42.35 11.21 -3.91
C ILE A 226 42.16 10.39 -2.63
N SER A 227 41.69 9.14 -2.78
CA SER A 227 41.63 8.16 -1.70
C SER A 227 43.01 7.92 -1.06
N ARG A 228 44.11 7.98 -1.84
CA ARG A 228 45.49 7.86 -1.35
C ARG A 228 45.85 8.99 -0.38
N ASN A 229 45.53 10.23 -0.74
CA ASN A 229 45.88 11.41 0.05
C ASN A 229 44.97 11.60 1.29
N VAL A 230 43.74 11.08 1.27
CA VAL A 230 42.81 11.18 2.40
C VAL A 230 43.00 10.02 3.39
N LEU A 231 43.34 8.82 2.92
CA LEU A 231 43.61 7.65 3.78
C LEU A 231 45.04 7.63 4.34
N SER A 232 45.96 8.43 3.81
CA SER A 232 47.32 8.64 4.36
C SER A 232 47.37 9.69 5.48
N GLN A 233 46.30 10.47 5.66
CA GLN A 233 46.16 11.40 6.77
C GLN A 233 45.77 10.66 8.07
N PRO A 234 46.05 11.20 9.26
CA PRO A 234 45.74 10.58 10.55
C PRO A 234 44.24 10.65 10.89
N PHE A 235 43.36 10.33 9.93
CA PHE A 235 41.93 10.21 10.14
C PHE A 235 41.53 8.74 10.23
N LYS A 236 40.63 8.41 11.16
CA LYS A 236 40.12 7.04 11.29
C LYS A 236 39.39 6.65 9.99
N ARG A 237 39.80 5.53 9.39
CA ARG A 237 39.30 4.99 8.10
C ARG A 237 37.77 4.87 8.04
N HIS A 238 37.10 4.53 9.14
CA HIS A 238 35.63 4.47 9.22
C HIS A 238 34.94 5.84 9.07
N THR A 239 35.61 6.94 9.48
CA THR A 239 35.07 8.29 9.35
C THR A 239 34.94 8.70 7.88
N TYR A 240 35.83 8.21 7.03
CA TYR A 240 35.76 8.40 5.59
C TYR A 240 34.51 7.73 5.00
N LEU A 241 34.30 6.44 5.29
CA LEU A 241 33.16 5.68 4.78
C LEU A 241 31.82 6.26 5.25
N ARG A 242 31.72 6.63 6.53
CA ARG A 242 30.54 7.31 7.08
C ARG A 242 30.23 8.63 6.36
N LYS A 243 31.25 9.46 6.11
CA LYS A 243 31.09 10.71 5.35
C LYS A 243 30.59 10.45 3.92
N LYS A 244 31.04 9.36 3.29
CA LYS A 244 30.61 8.97 1.93
C LYS A 244 29.16 8.50 1.90
N ILE A 245 28.74 7.69 2.87
CA ILE A 245 27.33 7.28 3.02
C ILE A 245 26.44 8.53 3.15
N ILE A 246 26.78 9.43 4.08
CA ILE A 246 26.00 10.67 4.32
C ILE A 246 25.95 11.54 3.05
N SER A 247 27.07 11.71 2.35
CA SER A 247 27.10 12.53 1.13
C SER A 247 26.23 11.96 0.01
N ASN A 248 26.15 10.63 -0.14
CA ASN A 248 25.28 10.00 -1.14
C ASN A 248 23.81 10.09 -0.74
N ILE A 249 23.47 9.94 0.55
CA ILE A 249 22.11 10.12 1.05
C ILE A 249 21.60 11.54 0.73
N VAL A 250 22.41 12.56 1.02
CA VAL A 250 22.07 13.97 0.78
C VAL A 250 21.90 14.29 -0.72
N ALA A 251 22.46 13.49 -1.62
CA ALA A 251 22.25 13.63 -3.06
C ALA A 251 21.03 12.83 -3.53
N ILE A 252 20.96 11.54 -3.21
CA ILE A 252 19.98 10.60 -3.75
C ILE A 252 18.58 10.85 -3.20
N VAL A 253 18.44 11.04 -1.87
CA VAL A 253 17.12 11.17 -1.23
C VAL A 253 16.36 12.40 -1.75
N PRO A 254 16.94 13.62 -1.77
CA PRO A 254 16.23 14.78 -2.31
C PRO A 254 15.92 14.65 -3.79
N SER A 255 16.84 14.08 -4.60
CA SER A 255 16.59 13.86 -6.03
C SER A 255 15.38 12.95 -6.26
N MET A 256 15.28 11.84 -5.53
CA MET A 256 14.14 10.93 -5.62
C MET A 256 12.84 11.59 -5.17
N ILE A 257 12.85 12.30 -4.04
CA ILE A 257 11.68 13.02 -3.53
C ILE A 257 11.18 14.03 -4.56
N ILE A 258 12.08 14.86 -5.12
CA ILE A 258 11.73 15.86 -6.14
C ILE A 258 11.15 15.18 -7.38
N THR A 259 11.77 14.10 -7.88
CA THR A 259 11.26 13.36 -9.03
C THR A 259 9.86 12.80 -8.78
N ILE A 260 9.62 12.16 -7.64
CA ILE A 260 8.31 11.59 -7.29
C ILE A 260 7.26 12.71 -7.15
N ILE A 261 7.59 13.82 -6.49
CA ILE A 261 6.69 14.98 -6.35
C ILE A 261 6.30 15.53 -7.72
N LEU A 262 7.27 15.74 -8.61
CA LEU A 262 7.00 16.25 -9.96
C LEU A 262 6.10 15.29 -10.76
N ILE A 263 6.34 13.99 -10.66
CA ILE A 263 5.48 12.98 -11.29
C ILE A 263 4.07 13.03 -10.69
N CYS A 264 3.92 13.12 -9.37
CA CYS A 264 2.60 13.18 -8.72
C CYS A 264 1.82 14.45 -9.09
N ILE A 265 2.52 15.60 -9.20
CA ILE A 265 1.93 16.85 -9.67
C ILE A 265 1.47 16.69 -11.13
N PHE A 266 2.31 16.13 -11.99
CA PHE A 266 1.97 15.88 -13.39
C PHE A 266 0.76 14.95 -13.52
N THR A 267 0.74 13.85 -12.75
CA THR A 267 -0.40 12.93 -12.69
C THR A 267 -1.67 13.66 -12.25
N GLY A 268 -1.61 14.46 -11.19
CA GLY A 268 -2.77 15.21 -10.69
C GLY A 268 -3.31 16.24 -11.69
N ILE A 269 -2.48 16.80 -12.57
CA ILE A 269 -2.90 17.69 -13.66
C ILE A 269 -3.55 16.90 -14.82
N TYR A 270 -3.07 15.68 -15.07
CA TYR A 270 -3.48 14.88 -16.24
C TYR A 270 -4.69 13.98 -15.97
N THR A 271 -4.97 13.68 -14.71
CA THR A 271 -6.12 12.92 -14.23
C THR A 271 -6.88 13.78 -13.22
N ASP A 272 -7.31 13.22 -12.09
CA ASP A 272 -7.84 13.99 -10.96
C ASP A 272 -6.86 14.02 -9.77
N SER A 273 -6.96 15.08 -8.97
CA SER A 273 -6.21 15.22 -7.73
C SER A 273 -7.08 14.84 -6.54
N HIS A 274 -6.68 13.79 -5.83
CA HIS A 274 -7.37 13.32 -4.63
C HIS A 274 -6.64 13.71 -3.35
N SER A 275 -7.38 13.65 -2.24
CA SER A 275 -6.86 14.00 -0.92
C SER A 275 -5.85 12.98 -0.41
N LEU A 276 -4.79 13.46 0.25
CA LEU A 276 -3.85 12.64 1.02
C LEU A 276 -4.50 11.94 2.24
N LYS A 277 -5.78 12.26 2.54
CA LYS A 277 -6.59 11.56 3.54
C LYS A 277 -7.21 10.26 3.02
N MET A 278 -6.96 9.88 1.76
CA MET A 278 -7.45 8.61 1.19
C MET A 278 -7.19 7.44 2.15
N PRO A 279 -8.23 6.71 2.60
CA PRO A 279 -8.09 5.62 3.55
C PRO A 279 -7.37 4.44 2.91
N ILE A 280 -6.35 3.95 3.60
CA ILE A 280 -5.64 2.73 3.25
C ILE A 280 -5.92 1.71 4.35
N LEU A 281 -6.34 0.51 3.93
CA LEU A 281 -6.49 -0.61 4.84
C LEU A 281 -5.13 -0.93 5.48
N THR A 282 -5.13 -1.08 6.80
CA THR A 282 -4.02 -1.60 7.59
C THR A 282 -4.55 -2.49 8.71
N THR A 283 -3.65 -2.92 9.60
CA THR A 283 -3.99 -3.70 10.78
C THR A 283 -3.34 -3.10 12.03
N ASN A 284 -4.03 -3.14 13.16
CA ASN A 284 -3.55 -2.52 14.41
C ASN A 284 -2.32 -3.23 15.04
N ASN A 285 -1.97 -4.44 14.58
CA ASN A 285 -0.87 -5.25 15.12
C ASN A 285 0.48 -5.01 14.43
N GLN A 286 0.55 -4.11 13.43
CA GLN A 286 1.74 -3.87 12.62
C GLN A 286 2.99 -3.48 13.43
N TRP A 287 2.82 -2.87 14.60
CA TRP A 287 3.94 -2.44 15.45
C TRP A 287 4.12 -3.27 16.73
N THR A 288 3.22 -4.22 17.01
CA THR A 288 3.19 -4.97 18.27
C THR A 288 3.63 -6.43 18.12
N GLU A 289 3.46 -7.01 16.94
CA GLU A 289 3.79 -8.41 16.66
C GLU A 289 5.00 -8.49 15.72
N PHE A 290 5.84 -9.54 15.84
CA PHE A 290 6.95 -9.78 14.89
C PHE A 290 6.51 -10.59 13.68
N TYR A 291 5.52 -11.46 13.85
CA TYR A 291 4.96 -12.26 12.78
C TYR A 291 3.46 -12.38 13.05
N HIS A 292 2.66 -12.28 11.99
CA HIS A 292 1.22 -12.47 12.10
C HIS A 292 0.71 -13.32 10.94
N ASN A 293 -0.47 -13.91 11.12
CA ASN A 293 -1.19 -14.58 10.05
C ASN A 293 -1.82 -13.49 9.14
N GLY A 294 -1.01 -12.94 8.24
CA GLY A 294 -1.47 -11.95 7.25
C GLY A 294 -2.26 -12.59 6.11
N MET A 295 -2.53 -11.82 5.06
CA MET A 295 -3.27 -12.32 3.90
C MET A 295 -2.42 -13.17 2.93
N ASP A 296 -1.10 -13.23 3.15
CA ASP A 296 -0.13 -14.05 2.39
C ASP A 296 -0.35 -14.02 0.86
N ILE A 297 -0.49 -12.81 0.34
CA ILE A 297 -0.96 -12.57 -1.04
C ILE A 297 0.04 -13.05 -2.10
N GLU A 298 1.33 -13.19 -1.75
CA GLU A 298 2.39 -13.69 -2.62
C GLU A 298 2.12 -15.11 -3.17
N LYS A 299 1.27 -15.90 -2.52
CA LYS A 299 1.09 -17.33 -2.85
C LYS A 299 0.32 -17.65 -4.12
N LYS A 300 -0.27 -16.70 -4.84
CA LYS A 300 -1.05 -17.04 -6.04
C LYS A 300 -0.69 -16.18 -7.25
N GLN A 301 0.55 -16.33 -7.71
CA GLN A 301 0.94 -16.00 -9.08
C GLN A 301 0.07 -16.68 -10.16
N ASP A 302 -0.81 -17.63 -9.79
CA ASP A 302 -1.68 -18.36 -10.73
C ASP A 302 -3.17 -18.50 -10.33
N SER A 303 -3.71 -17.71 -9.40
CA SER A 303 -5.16 -17.79 -9.14
C SER A 303 -5.89 -16.46 -9.31
N LYS A 304 -6.37 -16.26 -10.53
CA LYS A 304 -7.63 -15.57 -10.80
C LYS A 304 -8.87 -16.25 -10.17
N ILE A 305 -8.73 -17.26 -9.30
CA ILE A 305 -9.77 -18.28 -9.21
C ILE A 305 -10.55 -18.31 -7.89
N PHE A 306 -10.04 -17.89 -6.72
CA PHE A 306 -10.93 -17.80 -5.53
C PHE A 306 -10.46 -16.79 -4.47
N GLY A 307 -11.28 -15.75 -4.22
CA GLY A 307 -11.26 -14.96 -3.00
C GLY A 307 -10.39 -13.71 -2.97
N SER A 308 -9.79 -13.27 -4.08
CA SER A 308 -9.06 -11.99 -4.15
C SER A 308 -9.97 -10.86 -4.62
N ASP A 309 -9.91 -9.72 -3.96
CA ASP A 309 -10.70 -8.52 -4.31
C ASP A 309 -9.94 -7.26 -3.86
N ASN A 310 -10.52 -6.08 -4.08
CA ASN A 310 -9.99 -4.82 -3.58
C ASN A 310 -10.89 -4.23 -2.50
N LEU A 311 -10.26 -3.66 -1.46
CA LEU A 311 -10.92 -2.82 -0.48
C LEU A 311 -10.33 -1.41 -0.61
N GLY A 312 -11.09 -0.55 -1.30
CA GLY A 312 -10.56 0.71 -1.79
C GLY A 312 -9.36 0.48 -2.73
N PRO A 313 -8.23 1.19 -2.55
CA PRO A 313 -7.03 0.96 -3.36
C PRO A 313 -6.22 -0.27 -2.95
N THR A 314 -6.61 -0.97 -1.88
CA THR A 314 -5.81 -2.06 -1.31
C THR A 314 -6.27 -3.41 -1.82
N PHE A 315 -5.33 -4.18 -2.38
CA PHE A 315 -5.59 -5.56 -2.78
C PHE A 315 -5.65 -6.49 -1.56
N VAL A 316 -6.70 -7.30 -1.48
CA VAL A 316 -6.99 -8.15 -0.32
C VAL A 316 -7.32 -9.59 -0.73
N ASN A 317 -6.99 -10.54 0.14
CA ASN A 317 -7.58 -11.87 0.12
C ASN A 317 -8.75 -11.88 1.09
N LYS A 318 -9.97 -11.98 0.57
CA LYS A 318 -11.23 -11.96 1.33
C LYS A 318 -11.22 -12.98 2.47
N ARG A 319 -10.75 -14.21 2.22
CA ARG A 319 -10.77 -15.26 3.23
C ARG A 319 -9.87 -14.90 4.40
N ASP A 320 -8.61 -14.58 4.11
CA ASP A 320 -7.62 -14.32 5.16
C ASP A 320 -7.89 -12.99 5.88
N LEU A 321 -8.38 -11.96 5.16
CA LEU A 321 -8.84 -10.71 5.76
C LEU A 321 -9.90 -10.99 6.83
N VAL A 322 -10.89 -11.82 6.49
CA VAL A 322 -12.04 -12.06 7.36
C VAL A 322 -11.76 -13.07 8.47
N THR A 323 -10.96 -14.11 8.22
CA THR A 323 -10.68 -15.13 9.23
C THR A 323 -9.57 -14.73 10.18
N ASN A 324 -8.56 -13.98 9.72
CA ASN A 324 -7.35 -13.71 10.49
C ASN A 324 -7.24 -12.26 10.96
N LEU A 325 -7.84 -11.31 10.22
CA LEU A 325 -7.55 -9.88 10.40
C LEU A 325 -8.79 -9.02 10.71
N PHE A 326 -10.01 -9.56 10.66
CA PHE A 326 -11.26 -8.78 10.79
C PHE A 326 -11.27 -7.86 12.02
N ASP A 327 -10.94 -8.40 13.20
CA ASP A 327 -10.92 -7.63 14.46
C ASP A 327 -9.70 -6.69 14.59
N LYS A 328 -8.79 -6.75 13.63
CA LYS A 328 -7.57 -5.94 13.55
C LYS A 328 -7.64 -4.87 12.47
N VAL A 329 -8.67 -4.86 11.62
CA VAL A 329 -8.83 -3.92 10.50
C VAL A 329 -8.90 -2.48 11.01
N VAL A 330 -8.03 -1.63 10.49
CA VAL A 330 -8.04 -0.18 10.72
C VAL A 330 -7.74 0.53 9.40
N TYR A 331 -8.22 1.76 9.24
CA TYR A 331 -7.89 2.61 8.10
C TYR A 331 -6.99 3.74 8.53
N LEU A 332 -5.81 3.84 7.91
CA LEU A 332 -4.94 4.99 8.08
C LEU A 332 -5.08 5.92 6.88
N PRO A 333 -5.01 7.24 7.09
CA PRO A 333 -4.95 8.18 5.99
C PRO A 333 -3.63 7.98 5.22
N PHE A 334 -3.68 8.14 3.90
CA PHE A 334 -2.56 7.84 3.01
C PHE A 334 -1.28 8.62 3.36
N TRP A 335 -1.36 9.83 3.93
CA TRP A 335 -0.17 10.56 4.39
C TRP A 335 0.60 9.84 5.51
N GLU A 336 -0.08 9.13 6.41
CA GLU A 336 0.58 8.33 7.46
C GLU A 336 1.28 7.12 6.86
N VAL A 337 0.60 6.43 5.94
CA VAL A 337 1.17 5.32 5.16
C VAL A 337 2.41 5.77 4.39
N LEU A 338 2.35 6.95 3.76
CA LEU A 338 3.47 7.53 3.02
C LEU A 338 4.65 7.87 3.94
N LEU A 339 4.39 8.36 5.16
CA LEU A 339 5.42 8.63 6.16
C LEU A 339 6.10 7.34 6.61
N ILE A 340 5.33 6.31 6.98
CA ILE A 340 5.83 4.99 7.37
C ILE A 340 6.69 4.40 6.25
N TYR A 341 6.14 4.36 5.04
CA TYR A 341 6.84 3.86 3.86
C TYR A 341 8.14 4.62 3.60
N SER A 342 8.13 5.96 3.73
CA SER A 342 9.33 6.78 3.53
C SER A 342 10.43 6.49 4.55
N LEU A 343 10.07 6.20 5.81
CA LEU A 343 11.02 5.80 6.84
C LEU A 343 11.66 4.44 6.53
N GLU A 344 10.86 3.46 6.11
CA GLU A 344 11.37 2.14 5.69
C GLU A 344 12.25 2.25 4.43
N MET A 345 11.87 3.08 3.47
CA MET A 345 12.70 3.34 2.30
C MET A 345 14.03 4.04 2.65
N LEU A 346 14.05 4.89 3.68
CA LEU A 346 15.29 5.49 4.16
C LEU A 346 16.24 4.44 4.75
N LEU A 347 15.72 3.51 5.56
CA LEU A 347 16.49 2.38 6.06
C LEU A 347 17.02 1.52 4.90
N PHE A 348 16.16 1.22 3.94
CA PHE A 348 16.53 0.47 2.75
C PHE A 348 17.64 1.16 1.92
N ILE A 349 17.55 2.47 1.74
CA ILE A 349 18.60 3.29 1.10
C ILE A 349 19.92 3.15 1.86
N ILE A 350 19.90 3.24 3.20
CA ILE A 350 21.11 3.09 4.02
C ILE A 350 21.71 1.70 3.86
N PHE A 351 20.89 0.65 3.83
CA PHE A 351 21.33 -0.73 3.63
C PHE A 351 22.02 -0.90 2.27
N ILE A 352 21.35 -0.56 1.17
CA ILE A 352 21.88 -0.73 -0.20
C ILE A 352 23.13 0.15 -0.41
N LEU A 353 23.15 1.38 0.11
CA LEU A 353 24.33 2.25 0.07
C LEU A 353 25.50 1.65 0.83
N SER A 354 25.26 1.12 2.02
CA SER A 354 26.31 0.50 2.83
C SER A 354 26.93 -0.66 2.08
N VAL A 355 26.12 -1.61 1.61
CA VAL A 355 26.58 -2.76 0.80
C VAL A 355 27.42 -2.29 -0.39
N THR A 356 26.91 -1.33 -1.17
CA THR A 356 27.56 -0.82 -2.37
C THR A 356 28.90 -0.13 -2.06
N ILE A 357 28.94 0.73 -1.04
CA ILE A 357 30.15 1.47 -0.65
C ILE A 357 31.21 0.52 -0.10
N TYR A 358 30.85 -0.45 0.75
CA TYR A 358 31.81 -1.41 1.29
C TYR A 358 32.38 -2.32 0.21
N ILE A 359 31.54 -2.85 -0.69
CA ILE A 359 32.03 -3.64 -1.84
C ILE A 359 32.97 -2.79 -2.69
N SER A 360 32.58 -1.55 -3.01
CA SER A 360 33.44 -0.63 -3.77
C SER A 360 34.76 -0.32 -3.10
N ALA A 361 34.77 -0.23 -1.77
CA ALA A 361 35.99 0.00 -1.01
C ALA A 361 36.87 -1.26 -0.97
N MET A 362 36.29 -2.46 -1.03
CA MET A 362 37.00 -3.73 -1.10
C MET A 362 37.56 -4.01 -2.50
N THR A 363 36.85 -3.63 -3.56
CA THR A 363 37.25 -3.89 -4.94
C THR A 363 37.95 -2.67 -5.55
N ASN A 364 39.18 -2.82 -6.03
CA ASN A 364 39.90 -1.70 -6.65
C ASN A 364 39.39 -1.36 -8.07
N LYS A 365 38.51 -2.17 -8.66
CA LYS A 365 37.99 -2.00 -10.03
C LYS A 365 36.47 -1.81 -10.02
N LYS A 366 35.99 -0.76 -10.71
CA LYS A 366 34.56 -0.42 -10.85
C LYS A 366 33.71 -1.59 -11.35
N SER A 367 34.12 -2.24 -12.43
CA SER A 367 33.37 -3.32 -13.08
C SER A 367 33.17 -4.52 -12.16
N ILE A 368 34.23 -4.92 -11.45
CA ILE A 368 34.18 -6.01 -10.46
C ILE A 368 33.23 -5.63 -9.33
N SER A 369 33.31 -4.40 -8.83
CA SER A 369 32.43 -3.97 -7.74
C SER A 369 30.95 -4.01 -8.12
N ILE A 370 30.62 -3.49 -9.30
CA ILE A 370 29.26 -3.53 -9.83
C ILE A 370 28.78 -4.97 -9.91
N GLY A 371 29.58 -5.85 -10.52
CA GLY A 371 29.24 -7.28 -10.64
C GLY A 371 29.00 -7.95 -9.29
N VAL A 372 29.84 -7.69 -8.29
CA VAL A 372 29.69 -8.25 -6.95
C VAL A 372 28.46 -7.70 -6.22
N SER A 373 28.18 -6.40 -6.32
CA SER A 373 26.96 -5.84 -5.73
C SER A 373 25.69 -6.35 -6.37
N VAL A 374 25.65 -6.42 -7.70
CA VAL A 374 24.52 -7.01 -8.42
C VAL A 374 24.36 -8.48 -8.04
N GLY A 375 25.46 -9.22 -7.90
CA GLY A 375 25.42 -10.62 -7.43
C GLY A 375 24.87 -10.77 -6.01
N ILE A 376 25.26 -9.91 -5.07
CA ILE A 376 24.78 -9.95 -3.68
C ILE A 376 23.30 -9.54 -3.60
N ILE A 377 22.92 -8.41 -4.19
CA ILE A 377 21.54 -7.93 -4.19
C ILE A 377 20.65 -8.93 -4.96
N GLY A 378 21.10 -9.42 -6.12
CA GLY A 378 20.40 -10.44 -6.89
C GLY A 378 20.26 -11.76 -6.12
N GLY A 379 21.29 -12.20 -5.40
CA GLY A 379 21.22 -13.38 -4.53
C GLY A 379 20.21 -13.20 -3.40
N LEU A 380 20.20 -12.04 -2.73
CA LEU A 380 19.17 -11.70 -1.75
C LEU A 380 17.77 -11.69 -2.39
N TYR A 381 17.64 -11.22 -3.64
CA TYR A 381 16.36 -11.19 -4.34
C TYR A 381 15.85 -12.60 -4.63
N LEU A 382 16.74 -13.51 -5.04
CA LEU A 382 16.39 -14.92 -5.21
C LEU A 382 15.95 -15.57 -3.90
N VAL A 383 16.63 -15.28 -2.78
CA VAL A 383 16.22 -15.78 -1.46
C VAL A 383 14.83 -15.26 -1.10
N HIS A 384 14.58 -13.97 -1.26
CA HIS A 384 13.27 -13.37 -1.01
C HIS A 384 12.18 -14.01 -1.89
N LYS A 385 12.44 -14.17 -3.19
CA LYS A 385 11.47 -14.73 -4.15
C LYS A 385 11.13 -16.20 -3.90
N TYR A 386 12.13 -17.05 -3.64
CA TYR A 386 11.93 -18.49 -3.53
C TYR A 386 11.74 -18.98 -2.09
N PHE A 387 12.15 -18.18 -1.10
CA PHE A 387 12.01 -18.48 0.31
C PHE A 387 11.43 -17.27 1.05
N PRO A 388 10.20 -16.84 0.73
CA PRO A 388 9.62 -15.59 1.22
C PRO A 388 9.46 -15.55 2.75
N LYS A 389 9.35 -16.71 3.40
CA LYS A 389 9.30 -16.82 4.87
C LYS A 389 10.64 -16.50 5.56
N ILE A 390 11.74 -16.42 4.83
CA ILE A 390 13.06 -16.14 5.40
C ILE A 390 13.21 -14.63 5.55
N PRO A 391 13.47 -14.12 6.77
CA PRO A 391 13.76 -12.70 7.00
C PRO A 391 14.88 -12.20 6.08
N ASN A 392 14.59 -11.16 5.30
CA ASN A 392 15.50 -10.64 4.29
C ASN A 392 15.38 -9.11 4.18
N PRO A 393 16.48 -8.35 4.09
CA PRO A 393 16.42 -6.89 3.88
C PRO A 393 15.76 -6.47 2.56
N LEU A 394 15.52 -7.38 1.61
CA LEU A 394 14.71 -7.09 0.42
C LEU A 394 13.20 -7.19 0.66
N LEU A 395 12.74 -7.56 1.85
CA LEU A 395 11.33 -7.40 2.24
C LEU A 395 10.85 -5.94 2.14
N ALA A 396 11.78 -4.97 2.13
CA ALA A 396 11.45 -3.56 1.85
C ALA A 396 10.81 -3.36 0.47
N LEU A 397 11.00 -4.27 -0.49
CA LEU A 397 10.32 -4.24 -1.79
C LEU A 397 8.79 -4.43 -1.64
N GLU A 398 8.32 -4.94 -0.51
CA GLU A 398 6.90 -5.23 -0.25
C GLU A 398 6.34 -4.36 0.89
N THR A 399 6.98 -3.22 1.17
CA THR A 399 6.61 -2.37 2.30
C THR A 399 5.13 -1.99 2.29
N ARG A 400 4.53 -1.69 1.13
CA ARG A 400 3.09 -1.37 1.06
C ARG A 400 2.23 -2.60 1.37
N ASN A 401 2.58 -3.78 0.85
CA ASN A 401 1.90 -5.03 1.20
C ASN A 401 2.04 -5.37 2.70
N ILE A 402 3.18 -5.07 3.32
CA ILE A 402 3.37 -5.23 4.77
C ILE A 402 2.45 -4.28 5.53
N ILE A 403 2.41 -2.99 5.16
CA ILE A 403 1.52 -1.97 5.77
C ILE A 403 0.06 -2.42 5.72
N SER A 404 -0.39 -2.99 4.60
CA SER A 404 -1.78 -3.42 4.45
C SER A 404 -2.13 -4.76 5.12
N GLY A 405 -1.15 -5.44 5.73
CA GLY A 405 -1.32 -6.80 6.25
C GLY A 405 -1.44 -7.87 5.16
N ALA A 406 -1.05 -7.54 3.92
CA ALA A 406 -0.99 -8.47 2.80
C ALA A 406 0.17 -9.47 2.89
N SER A 407 1.21 -9.15 3.67
CA SER A 407 2.30 -10.06 4.00
C SER A 407 2.11 -10.68 5.39
N ASN A 408 2.83 -11.76 5.69
CA ASN A 408 2.90 -12.33 7.04
C ASN A 408 3.88 -11.58 7.96
N PHE A 409 4.71 -10.71 7.38
CA PHE A 409 5.59 -9.82 8.12
C PHE A 409 4.84 -8.57 8.55
N THR A 410 5.16 -8.08 9.75
CA THR A 410 4.69 -6.79 10.26
C THR A 410 5.70 -5.69 9.97
N LEU A 411 5.28 -4.43 10.09
CA LEU A 411 6.19 -3.27 10.08
C LEU A 411 7.32 -3.41 11.10
N LEU A 412 7.01 -3.82 12.34
CA LEU A 412 8.04 -4.06 13.36
C LEU A 412 9.12 -5.04 12.88
N SER A 413 8.70 -6.15 12.25
CA SER A 413 9.62 -7.16 11.74
C SER A 413 10.50 -6.61 10.62
N LEU A 414 9.92 -5.86 9.68
CA LEU A 414 10.63 -5.21 8.59
C LEU A 414 11.70 -4.25 9.13
N THR A 415 11.32 -3.35 10.05
CA THR A 415 12.25 -2.39 10.66
C THR A 415 13.40 -3.11 11.35
N LEU A 416 13.13 -4.16 12.13
CA LEU A 416 14.16 -4.92 12.83
C LEU A 416 15.11 -5.64 11.86
N ILE A 417 14.57 -6.23 10.79
CA ILE A 417 15.36 -6.88 9.74
C ILE A 417 16.26 -5.87 9.03
N GLN A 418 15.75 -4.68 8.69
CA GLN A 418 16.54 -3.60 8.09
C GLN A 418 17.67 -3.16 9.02
N VAL A 419 17.35 -2.84 10.28
CA VAL A 419 18.33 -2.36 11.27
C VAL A 419 19.41 -3.41 11.51
N ALA A 420 19.03 -4.68 11.72
CA ALA A 420 19.98 -5.77 11.89
C ALA A 420 20.88 -5.95 10.67
N SER A 421 20.31 -5.89 9.46
CA SER A 421 21.07 -6.01 8.20
C SER A 421 22.06 -4.86 8.02
N ILE A 422 21.66 -3.62 8.31
CA ILE A 422 22.54 -2.45 8.29
C ILE A 422 23.68 -2.64 9.30
N LEU A 423 23.38 -3.05 10.52
CA LEU A 423 24.39 -3.26 11.56
C LEU A 423 25.41 -4.32 11.14
N VAL A 424 24.96 -5.47 10.62
CA VAL A 424 25.84 -6.54 10.12
C VAL A 424 26.75 -6.01 9.01
N VAL A 425 26.20 -5.34 8.01
CA VAL A 425 26.97 -4.80 6.88
C VAL A 425 27.99 -3.76 7.37
N VAL A 426 27.60 -2.86 8.28
CA VAL A 426 28.49 -1.83 8.81
C VAL A 426 29.60 -2.42 9.68
N LEU A 427 29.30 -3.40 10.54
CA LEU A 427 30.29 -4.04 11.41
C LEU A 427 31.29 -4.86 10.59
N VAL A 428 30.81 -5.74 9.72
CA VAL A 428 31.66 -6.57 8.86
C VAL A 428 32.45 -5.70 7.88
N GLY A 429 31.79 -4.72 7.27
CA GLY A 429 32.43 -3.78 6.33
C GLY A 429 33.55 -2.98 6.98
N ASN A 430 33.35 -2.44 8.18
CA ASN A 430 34.40 -1.73 8.92
C ASN A 430 35.55 -2.65 9.32
N TYR A 431 35.25 -3.86 9.77
CA TYR A 431 36.26 -4.85 10.14
C TYR A 431 37.16 -5.21 8.95
N LEU A 432 36.56 -5.51 7.80
CA LEU A 432 37.29 -5.83 6.57
C LEU A 432 38.08 -4.62 6.06
N PHE A 433 37.51 -3.41 6.09
CA PHE A 433 38.20 -2.20 5.63
C PHE A 433 39.40 -1.79 6.48
N ASN A 434 39.35 -2.06 7.79
CA ASN A 434 40.50 -1.80 8.66
C ASN A 434 41.66 -2.78 8.42
N ARG A 435 41.35 -4.03 8.01
CA ARG A 435 42.36 -5.06 7.70
C ARG A 435 42.86 -5.03 6.27
N LYS A 436 42.17 -4.34 5.36
CA LYS A 436 42.60 -4.21 3.98
C LYS A 436 43.89 -3.40 3.92
N ASP A 437 44.94 -4.06 3.44
CA ASP A 437 46.17 -3.38 3.06
C ASP A 437 45.87 -2.49 1.86
N ILE A 438 46.23 -1.22 2.00
CA ILE A 438 46.22 -0.28 0.89
C ILE A 438 47.56 -0.51 0.17
N SER A 439 47.63 -1.61 -0.58
CA SER A 439 48.81 -1.92 -1.41
C SER A 439 48.90 -0.88 -2.52
N TYR A 440 50.04 -0.19 -2.55
CA TYR A 440 50.35 0.98 -3.36
C TYR A 440 50.50 0.68 -4.85
#